data_AF-A0AAW1UQJ5-F1
#
_entry.id   AF-A0AAW1UQJ5-F1
#
_cell.length_a   1.000
_cell.length_b   1.000
_cell.length_c   1.000
_cell.angle_alpha   90.00
_cell.angle_beta   90.00
_cell.angle_gamma   90.00
#
_symmetry.space_group_name_H-M   'P 1'
#
loop_
_entity.id
_entity.type
_entity.pdbx_description
1 polymer ?
#
loop_
_entity_poly.entity_id
_entity_poly.type
_entity_poly.pdbx_seq_one_letter_code
_entity_poly.pdbx_strand_id
1 'polypeptide(L)'
;MCYFCEQDVHNFARHMRRNLSCEPEIQQILSKEKKTKERRNLLAVLKKKGNFIINSENCVEPLKQGQLPNQTFLPCTNCLGFYRAKFLYRHPKICLKTDSNKNSQAMGQNFLIKSSKKRIPV
;
A
#
# COMPACT_ATOMS: atom_id res chain seq x y z
N MET A 1 2.36 1.86 -9.71
CA MET A 1 0.95 1.94 -10.10
C MET A 1 0.15 3.00 -9.35
N CYS A 2 -0.75 3.69 -10.06
CA CYS A 2 -1.80 4.56 -9.56
C CYS A 2 -3.04 3.73 -9.18
N TYR A 3 -3.65 4.02 -8.03
CA TYR A 3 -4.86 3.31 -7.59
C TYR A 3 -6.11 3.63 -8.43
N PHE A 4 -6.19 4.83 -9.01
CA PHE A 4 -7.40 5.29 -9.70
C PHE A 4 -7.46 4.90 -11.17
N CYS A 5 -6.30 4.89 -11.85
CA CYS A 5 -6.22 4.59 -13.28
C CYS A 5 -5.37 3.35 -13.60
N GLU A 6 -4.86 2.67 -12.57
CA GLU A 6 -4.09 1.42 -12.68
C GLU A 6 -2.82 1.51 -13.56
N GLN A 7 -2.38 2.73 -13.89
CA GLN A 7 -1.18 2.95 -14.68
C GLN A 7 0.08 2.97 -13.82
N ASP A 8 1.19 2.48 -14.36
CA ASP A 8 2.50 2.72 -13.80
C ASP A 8 2.97 4.15 -14.07
N VAL A 9 3.38 4.82 -12.99
CA VAL A 9 3.66 6.26 -13.01
C VAL A 9 5.01 6.53 -12.38
N HIS A 10 5.87 7.21 -13.14
CA HIS A 10 7.22 7.57 -12.67
C HIS A 10 7.16 8.67 -11.60
N ASN A 11 6.38 9.71 -11.82
CA ASN A 11 6.18 10.80 -10.85
C ASN A 11 4.72 10.83 -10.36
N PHE A 12 4.47 10.14 -9.25
CA PHE A 12 3.14 9.98 -8.66
C PHE A 12 2.46 11.32 -8.38
N ALA A 13 3.14 12.25 -7.69
CA ALA A 13 2.57 13.54 -7.31
C ALA A 13 2.19 14.41 -8.53
N ARG A 14 3.02 14.40 -9.58
CA ARG A 14 2.71 15.08 -10.85
C ARG A 14 1.53 14.42 -11.55
N HIS A 15 1.49 13.09 -11.59
CA HIS A 15 0.41 12.34 -12.21
C HIS A 15 -0.95 12.67 -11.58
N MET A 16 -1.04 12.68 -10.24
CA MET A 16 -2.32 12.98 -9.56
C MET A 16 -2.80 14.41 -9.86
N ARG A 17 -1.88 15.38 -9.84
CA ARG A 17 -2.24 16.79 -10.13
C ARG A 17 -2.77 16.98 -11.55
N ARG A 18 -2.23 16.26 -12.54
CA ARG A 18 -2.57 16.46 -13.95
C ARG A 18 -3.79 15.67 -14.41
N ASN A 19 -3.96 14.45 -13.90
CA ASN A 19 -4.95 13.51 -14.43
C ASN A 19 -6.12 13.24 -13.46
N LEU A 20 -5.95 13.55 -12.17
CA LEU A 20 -6.89 13.16 -11.11
C LEU A 20 -7.24 14.34 -10.20
N SER A 21 -7.16 15.58 -10.70
CA SER A 21 -7.40 16.78 -9.88
C SER A 21 -8.85 16.91 -9.39
N CYS A 22 -9.79 16.21 -10.01
CA CYS A 22 -11.20 16.22 -9.63
C CYS A 22 -11.54 15.16 -8.57
N GLU A 23 -10.65 14.21 -8.31
CA GLU A 23 -10.87 13.17 -7.30
C GLU A 23 -10.83 13.79 -5.90
N PRO A 24 -11.85 13.59 -5.04
CA PRO A 24 -11.91 14.21 -3.72
C PRO A 24 -10.70 13.89 -2.83
N GLU A 25 -10.24 12.62 -2.83
CA GLU A 25 -9.03 12.21 -2.09
C GLU A 25 -7.79 12.99 -2.58
N ILE A 26 -7.73 13.32 -3.87
CA ILE A 26 -6.62 14.06 -4.47
C ILE A 26 -6.74 15.55 -4.15
N GLN A 27 -7.93 16.12 -4.21
CA GLN A 27 -8.16 17.52 -3.83
C GLN A 27 -7.74 17.78 -2.39
N GLN A 28 -8.06 16.87 -1.46
CA GLN A 28 -7.60 16.94 -0.06
C GLN A 28 -6.08 16.93 0.05
N ILE A 29 -5.37 16.22 -0.81
CA ILE A 29 -3.91 16.21 -0.84
C ILE A 29 -3.36 17.48 -1.48
N LEU A 30 -4.02 17.95 -2.54
CA LEU A 30 -3.62 19.13 -3.29
C LEU A 30 -3.80 20.41 -2.46
N SER A 31 -4.78 20.45 -1.56
CA SER A 31 -5.03 21.57 -0.63
C SER A 31 -3.96 21.72 0.45
N LYS A 32 -3.25 20.64 0.82
CA LYS A 32 -2.12 20.72 1.74
C LYS A 32 -0.92 21.41 1.09
N GLU A 33 -0.17 22.19 1.84
CA GLU A 33 1.01 22.86 1.31
C GLU A 33 2.06 21.87 0.77
N LYS A 34 2.77 22.31 -0.27
CA LYS A 34 3.85 21.51 -0.88
C LYS A 34 4.94 21.25 0.16
N LYS A 35 5.61 20.09 0.05
CA LYS A 35 6.74 19.65 0.89
C LYS A 35 6.43 19.39 2.38
N THR A 36 5.21 19.65 2.85
CA THR A 36 4.80 19.29 4.21
C THR A 36 4.87 17.78 4.45
N LYS A 37 5.09 17.38 5.71
CA LYS A 37 5.09 15.97 6.13
C LYS A 37 3.71 15.34 5.88
N GLU A 38 2.65 16.08 6.16
CA GLU A 38 1.26 15.63 5.97
C GLU A 38 0.98 15.29 4.50
N ARG A 39 1.30 16.19 3.56
CA ARG A 39 1.10 15.94 2.13
C ARG A 39 1.88 14.71 1.64
N ARG A 40 3.13 14.55 2.11
CA ARG A 40 3.95 13.37 1.79
C ARG A 40 3.32 12.07 2.32
N ASN A 41 2.77 12.10 3.53
CA ASN A 41 2.11 10.96 4.14
C ASN A 41 0.86 10.54 3.37
N LEU A 42 0.01 11.49 2.98
CA LEU A 42 -1.20 11.18 2.22
C LEU A 42 -0.87 10.57 0.84
N LEU A 43 0.12 11.13 0.14
CA LEU A 43 0.61 10.56 -1.12
C LEU A 43 1.17 9.14 -0.92
N ALA A 44 1.88 8.89 0.18
CA ALA A 44 2.40 7.57 0.50
C ALA A 44 1.28 6.56 0.77
N VAL A 45 0.19 6.97 1.44
CA VAL A 45 -0.99 6.11 1.66
C VAL A 45 -1.63 5.71 0.33
N LEU A 46 -1.84 6.65 -0.59
CA LEU A 46 -2.38 6.35 -1.92
C LEU A 46 -1.47 5.42 -2.72
N LYS A 47 -0.17 5.66 -2.68
CA LYS A 47 0.81 4.78 -3.36
C LYS A 47 0.78 3.37 -2.77
N LYS A 48 0.62 3.23 -1.45
CA LYS A 48 0.46 1.93 -0.79
C LYS A 48 -0.84 1.22 -1.21
N LYS A 49 -1.96 1.94 -1.36
CA LYS A 49 -3.22 1.36 -1.89
C LYS A 49 -3.00 0.73 -3.26
N GLY A 50 -2.39 1.47 -4.20
CA GLY A 50 -2.09 0.94 -5.54
C GLY A 50 -1.14 -0.25 -5.49
N ASN A 51 -0.03 -0.13 -4.76
CA ASN A 51 0.91 -1.24 -4.60
C ASN A 51 0.26 -2.47 -3.95
N PHE A 52 -0.72 -2.28 -3.06
CA PHE A 52 -1.42 -3.37 -2.40
C PHE A 52 -2.19 -4.22 -3.40
N ILE A 53 -2.91 -3.59 -4.35
CA ILE A 53 -3.60 -4.30 -5.43
C ILE A 53 -2.60 -5.20 -6.15
N ILE A 54 -1.58 -4.65 -6.80
CA ILE A 54 -0.57 -5.43 -7.53
C ILE A 54 -0.02 -6.58 -6.69
N ASN A 55 0.43 -6.29 -5.46
CA ASN A 55 1.11 -7.30 -4.65
C ASN A 55 0.15 -8.37 -4.11
N SER A 56 -1.12 -8.01 -3.89
CA SER A 56 -2.16 -8.97 -3.49
C SER A 56 -2.63 -9.84 -4.65
N GLU A 57 -2.64 -9.31 -5.88
CA GLU A 57 -3.00 -10.05 -7.09
C GLU A 57 -1.89 -10.99 -7.56
N ASN A 58 -0.65 -10.53 -7.51
CA ASN A 58 0.52 -11.33 -7.85
C ASN A 58 0.94 -12.29 -6.73
N CYS A 59 0.09 -12.48 -5.69
CA CYS A 59 0.29 -13.38 -4.55
C CYS A 59 1.77 -13.52 -4.18
N VAL A 60 2.45 -12.43 -3.79
CA VAL A 60 3.93 -12.34 -3.69
C VAL A 60 4.59 -13.66 -3.27
N GLU A 61 4.90 -14.46 -4.28
CA GLU A 61 5.87 -15.54 -4.37
C GLU A 61 6.75 -15.20 -5.58
N PRO A 62 8.03 -15.60 -5.54
CA PRO A 62 9.11 -14.65 -5.66
C PRO A 62 9.56 -14.47 -7.10
N LEU A 63 9.19 -13.38 -7.79
CA LEU A 63 9.95 -12.91 -8.95
C LEU A 63 10.01 -11.38 -9.02
N LYS A 64 10.85 -10.82 -8.15
CA LYS A 64 11.81 -9.82 -8.65
C LYS A 64 13.13 -10.55 -8.78
N GLN A 65 13.66 -10.63 -10.01
CA GLN A 65 15.04 -11.07 -10.24
C GLN A 65 15.96 -10.41 -9.20
N GLY A 66 16.53 -11.23 -8.31
CA GLY A 66 17.43 -10.78 -7.23
C GLY A 66 16.88 -10.80 -5.80
N GLN A 67 15.64 -11.21 -5.53
CA GLN A 67 15.19 -11.47 -4.15
C GLN A 67 15.46 -12.92 -3.73
N LEU A 68 16.12 -13.07 -2.57
CA LEU A 68 16.38 -14.38 -1.95
C LEU A 68 15.07 -15.14 -1.76
N PRO A 69 15.03 -16.46 -2.07
CA PRO A 69 13.81 -17.28 -2.07
C PRO A 69 13.05 -17.35 -0.72
N ASN A 70 13.64 -16.91 0.38
CA ASN A 70 13.11 -17.11 1.73
C ASN A 70 12.52 -15.83 2.37
N GLN A 71 12.09 -14.84 1.58
CA GLN A 71 11.58 -13.58 2.12
C GLN A 71 10.07 -13.43 1.96
N THR A 72 9.32 -13.78 3.02
CA THR A 72 7.89 -13.53 3.10
C THR A 72 7.62 -12.04 3.35
N PHE A 73 6.83 -11.42 2.47
CA PHE A 73 6.30 -10.07 2.66
C PHE A 73 4.82 -10.16 3.01
N LEU A 74 4.41 -9.40 4.03
CA LEU A 74 3.04 -9.35 4.49
C LEU A 74 2.56 -7.89 4.53
N PRO A 75 1.28 -7.63 4.19
CA PRO A 75 0.72 -6.30 4.30
C PRO A 75 0.45 -5.94 5.76
N CYS A 76 0.64 -4.67 6.09
CA CYS A 76 0.01 -4.08 7.26
C CYS A 76 -1.48 -3.85 6.95
N THR A 77 -2.37 -4.38 7.77
CA THR A 77 -3.83 -4.19 7.63
C THR A 77 -4.27 -2.73 7.74
N ASN A 78 -3.49 -1.90 8.43
CA ASN A 78 -3.85 -0.51 8.67
C ASN A 78 -3.45 0.38 7.49
N CYS A 79 -2.19 0.29 7.03
CA CYS A 79 -1.66 1.16 5.98
C CYS A 79 -1.53 0.51 4.60
N LEU A 80 -1.85 -0.77 4.47
CA LEU A 80 -1.77 -1.59 3.24
C LEU A 80 -0.35 -1.69 2.63
N GLY A 81 0.67 -1.16 3.32
CA GLY A 81 2.06 -1.32 2.92
C GLY A 81 2.54 -2.74 3.14
N PHE A 82 3.31 -3.28 2.19
CA PHE A 82 3.98 -4.57 2.34
C PHE A 82 5.33 -4.40 3.03
N TYR A 83 5.59 -5.27 4.01
CA TYR A 83 6.82 -5.29 4.80
C TYR A 83 7.32 -6.72 4.94
N ARG A 84 8.61 -6.92 5.18
CA ARG A 84 9.14 -8.24 5.54
C ARG A 84 8.42 -8.75 6.80
N ALA A 85 7.93 -9.98 6.77
CA ALA A 85 7.17 -10.58 7.88
C ALA A 85 7.91 -10.43 9.22
N LYS A 86 9.22 -10.70 9.26
CA LYS A 86 10.06 -10.57 10.46
C LYS A 86 10.13 -9.16 11.07
N PHE A 87 9.82 -8.11 10.32
CA PHE A 87 9.84 -6.73 10.80
C PHE A 87 8.43 -6.13 10.99
N LEU A 88 7.39 -6.83 10.55
CA LEU A 88 6.02 -6.32 10.59
C LEU A 88 5.54 -6.03 12.02
N TYR A 89 6.01 -6.77 13.02
CA TYR A 89 5.65 -6.54 14.42
C TYR A 89 6.15 -5.19 14.99
N ARG A 90 7.23 -4.61 14.43
CA ARG A 90 7.76 -3.30 14.83
C ARG A 90 7.07 -2.15 14.08
N HIS A 91 6.45 -2.45 12.95
CA HIS A 91 5.84 -1.46 12.07
C HIS A 91 4.75 -0.59 12.74
N PRO A 92 3.85 -1.12 13.59
CA PRO A 92 2.80 -0.31 14.21
C PRO A 92 3.30 0.97 14.89
N LYS A 93 4.51 0.94 15.49
CA LYS A 93 5.13 2.10 16.16
C LYS A 93 5.41 3.30 15.24
N ILE A 94 5.55 3.05 13.94
CA ILE A 94 5.83 4.05 12.91
C ILE A 94 4.73 4.10 11.84
N CYS A 95 3.65 3.34 12.03
CA CYS A 95 2.55 3.29 11.10
C CYS A 95 1.75 4.59 11.19
N LEU A 96 1.44 5.19 10.03
CA LEU A 96 0.62 6.40 9.96
C LEU A 96 -0.83 6.16 10.42
N LYS A 97 -1.26 4.90 10.47
CA LYS A 97 -2.59 4.47 10.91
C LYS A 97 -2.41 3.56 12.13
N THR A 98 -2.63 4.15 13.30
CA THR A 98 -2.33 3.53 14.59
C THR A 98 -3.36 2.46 14.92
N ASP A 99 -2.91 1.21 14.94
CA ASP A 99 -3.55 0.14 15.70
C ASP A 99 -2.44 -0.83 16.11
N SER A 100 -2.14 -0.87 17.41
CA SER A 100 -0.97 -1.57 17.96
C SER A 100 -1.34 -2.99 18.37
N ASN A 101 -1.76 -3.80 17.42
CA ASN A 101 -2.04 -5.20 17.69
C ASN A 101 -0.75 -6.05 17.60
N LYS A 102 -0.50 -6.83 18.66
CA LYS A 102 0.70 -7.66 18.84
C LYS A 102 0.84 -8.76 17.78
N ASN A 103 -0.24 -9.21 17.15
CA ASN A 103 -0.24 -10.29 16.16
C ASN A 103 -0.22 -9.78 14.71
N SER A 104 0.67 -8.83 14.41
CA SER A 104 0.71 -8.15 13.11
C SER A 104 0.96 -9.09 11.91
N GLN A 105 1.70 -10.19 12.11
CA GLN A 105 1.95 -11.20 11.07
C GLN A 105 0.70 -12.00 10.71
N ALA A 106 0.04 -12.61 11.69
CA ALA A 106 -1.19 -13.37 11.47
C ALA A 106 -2.28 -12.50 10.85
N MET A 107 -2.41 -11.24 11.29
CA MET A 107 -3.32 -10.28 10.65
C MET A 107 -2.98 -10.04 9.18
N GLY A 108 -1.70 -9.82 8.84
CA GLY A 108 -1.27 -9.65 7.46
C GLY A 108 -1.56 -10.86 6.58
N GLN A 109 -1.32 -12.08 7.09
CA GLN A 109 -1.62 -13.34 6.40
C GLN A 109 -3.13 -13.52 6.17
N ASN A 110 -3.93 -13.42 7.23
CA ASN A 110 -5.39 -13.54 7.16
C ASN A 110 -6.00 -12.49 6.22
N PHE A 111 -5.42 -11.29 6.20
CA PHE A 111 -5.87 -10.21 5.32
C PHE A 111 -5.64 -10.53 3.85
N LEU A 112 -4.50 -11.13 3.49
CA LEU A 112 -4.25 -11.60 2.12
C LEU A 112 -5.26 -12.68 1.72
N ILE A 113 -5.40 -13.72 2.55
CA ILE A 113 -6.32 -14.84 2.28
C ILE A 113 -7.75 -14.34 2.07
N LYS A 114 -8.23 -13.42 2.92
CA LYS A 114 -9.57 -12.83 2.80
C LYS A 114 -9.72 -11.99 1.53
N SER A 115 -8.66 -11.29 1.12
CA SER A 115 -8.68 -10.45 -0.08
C SER A 115 -8.68 -11.30 -1.36
N SER A 116 -8.03 -12.47 -1.36
CA SER A 116 -8.02 -13.42 -2.49
C SER A 116 -9.36 -14.13 -2.71
N LYS A 117 -10.15 -14.38 -1.65
CA LYS A 117 -11.44 -15.10 -1.73
C LYS A 117 -12.62 -14.29 -2.30
N LYS A 118 -12.44 -13.01 -2.64
CA LYS A 118 -13.51 -12.14 -3.17
C LYS A 118 -13.72 -12.20 -4.69
N ARG A 119 -13.01 -13.08 -5.41
CA ARG A 119 -13.21 -13.31 -6.85
C ARG A 119 -13.75 -14.71 -7.11
N ILE A 120 -15.03 -14.92 -6.82
CA ILE A 120 -15.83 -15.92 -7.54
C ILE A 120 -16.42 -15.16 -8.73
N PRO A 121 -16.04 -15.48 -9.98
CA PRO A 121 -16.72 -14.91 -11.13
C PRO A 121 -18.14 -15.49 -11.16
N VAL A 122 -19.14 -14.61 -11.20
CA VAL A 122 -20.49 -14.95 -11.68
C VAL A 122 -20.48 -14.76 -13.18
#